data_AF-A0A101JB69-F1
#
_entry.id   AF-A0A101JB69-F1
#
_cell.length_a   1.000
_cell.length_b   1.000
_cell.length_c   1.000
_cell.angle_alpha   90.00
_cell.angle_beta   90.00
_cell.angle_gamma   90.00
#
_symmetry.space_group_name_H-M   'P 1'
#
loop_
_entity.id
_entity.type
_entity.pdbx_description
1 polymer ?
#
loop_
_entity_poly.entity_id
_entity_poly.type
_entity_poly.pdbx_seq_one_letter_code
_entity_poly.pdbx_strand_id
1 'polypeptide(L)'
;MLIMVRVVTGLLLLAHGLVHLLYLAPGVPEFAMDRSWILPEAARRPFGLSLTAATVAAFALLALAVWGVPGLTVVWPVLTAVACLLSALLLIGFWNSWLVLGVAIDVALLVAAATRPHWVQQLFGG
;
A
#
# COMPACT_ATOMS: atom_id res chain seq x y z
N MET A 1 11.61 23.07 2.68
CA MET A 1 11.75 21.79 1.94
C MET A 1 10.98 20.64 2.58
N LEU A 2 11.11 20.38 3.89
CA LEU A 2 10.48 19.22 4.54
C LEU A 2 8.95 19.12 4.33
N ILE A 3 8.23 20.24 4.36
CA ILE A 3 6.77 20.27 4.09
C ILE A 3 6.46 19.75 2.69
N MET A 4 7.18 20.24 1.67
CA MET A 4 6.99 19.80 0.29
C MET A 4 7.29 18.30 0.14
N VAL A 5 8.33 17.80 0.80
CA VAL A 5 8.65 16.37 0.83
C VAL A 5 7.51 15.57 1.46
N ARG A 6 6.97 15.99 2.62
CA ARG A 6 5.81 15.33 3.24
C ARG A 6 4.58 15.32 2.34
N VAL A 7 4.28 16.44 1.68
CA VAL A 7 3.16 16.53 0.72
C VAL A 7 3.35 15.50 -0.39
N VAL A 8 4.51 15.51 -1.05
CA VAL A 8 4.82 14.59 -2.16
C VAL A 8 4.83 13.14 -1.69
N THR A 9 5.46 12.82 -0.56
CA THR A 9 5.49 11.46 -0.01
C THR A 9 4.10 10.94 0.30
N GLY A 10 3.24 11.75 0.95
CA GLY A 10 1.85 11.36 1.20
C GLY A 10 1.06 11.14 -0.10
N LEU A 11 1.27 11.98 -1.12
CA LEU A 11 0.64 11.80 -2.44
C LEU A 11 1.10 10.51 -3.12
N LEU A 12 2.39 10.18 -3.07
CA LEU A 12 2.95 8.96 -3.65
C LEU A 12 2.41 7.71 -2.94
N LEU A 13 2.33 7.72 -1.61
CA LEU A 13 1.74 6.64 -0.83
C LEU A 13 0.26 6.44 -1.15
N LEU A 14 -0.49 7.54 -1.23
CA LEU A 14 -1.89 7.49 -1.61
C LEU A 14 -2.07 6.98 -3.04
N ALA A 15 -1.25 7.44 -3.99
CA ALA A 15 -1.27 6.99 -5.37
C ALA A 15 -0.97 5.48 -5.50
N HIS A 16 0.04 4.99 -4.78
CA HIS A 16 0.35 3.55 -4.72
C HIS A 16 -0.82 2.74 -4.16
N GLY A 17 -1.46 3.21 -3.09
CA GLY A 17 -2.71 2.62 -2.58
C GLY A 17 -3.81 2.58 -3.64
N LEU A 18 -4.08 3.71 -4.29
CA LEU A 18 -5.15 3.86 -5.29
C LEU A 18 -4.92 3.05 -6.57
N VAL A 19 -3.67 2.77 -6.94
CA VAL A 19 -3.36 1.87 -8.08
C VAL A 19 -4.03 0.50 -7.93
N HIS A 20 -4.23 0.02 -6.70
CA HIS A 20 -4.92 -1.25 -6.46
C HIS A 20 -6.40 -1.22 -6.86
N LEU A 21 -7.03 -0.03 -7.01
CA LEU A 21 -8.38 0.07 -7.56
C LEU A 21 -8.44 -0.39 -9.03
N LEU A 22 -7.30 -0.48 -9.73
CA LEU A 22 -7.25 -1.06 -11.07
C LEU A 22 -7.68 -2.52 -11.09
N TYR A 23 -7.69 -3.24 -9.96
CA TYR A 23 -8.30 -4.57 -9.88
C TYR A 23 -9.82 -4.58 -10.13
N LEU A 24 -10.45 -3.41 -10.06
CA LEU A 24 -11.87 -3.21 -10.36
C LEU A 24 -12.10 -2.67 -11.77
N ALA A 25 -11.04 -2.21 -12.44
CA ALA A 25 -11.13 -1.56 -13.73
C ALA A 25 -11.28 -2.61 -14.83
N PRO A 26 -12.26 -2.46 -15.73
CA PRO A 26 -12.36 -3.32 -16.89
C PRO A 26 -11.19 -3.07 -17.85
N GLY A 27 -10.67 -4.13 -18.47
CA GLY A 27 -9.66 -4.00 -19.53
C GLY A 27 -8.21 -3.78 -19.07
N VAL A 28 -7.91 -4.02 -17.78
CA VAL A 28 -6.55 -3.98 -17.24
C VAL A 28 -6.11 -5.41 -16.88
N PRO A 29 -5.56 -6.19 -17.83
CA PRO A 29 -5.26 -7.61 -17.62
C PRO A 29 -4.19 -7.85 -16.55
N GLU A 30 -3.34 -6.87 -16.26
CA GLU A 30 -2.34 -6.94 -15.18
C GLU A 30 -2.99 -6.97 -13.79
N PHE A 31 -4.18 -6.39 -13.65
CA PHE A 31 -4.94 -6.29 -12.41
C PHE A 31 -6.20 -7.18 -12.46
N ALA A 32 -6.08 -8.40 -12.96
CA ALA A 32 -7.24 -9.27 -13.10
C ALA A 32 -7.50 -10.09 -11.81
N MET A 33 -8.75 -10.08 -11.31
CA MET A 33 -9.18 -10.90 -10.17
C MET A 33 -9.75 -12.27 -10.58
N ASP A 34 -9.89 -12.55 -11.87
CA ASP A 34 -10.45 -13.79 -12.39
C ASP A 34 -9.48 -14.98 -12.24
N ARG A 35 -8.17 -14.72 -12.19
CA ARG A 35 -7.12 -15.73 -12.08
C ARG A 35 -6.41 -15.63 -10.73
N SER A 36 -6.36 -16.75 -10.02
CA SER A 36 -5.56 -16.90 -8.81
C SER A 36 -5.00 -18.33 -8.77
N TRP A 37 -3.76 -18.45 -8.31
CA TRP A 37 -3.11 -19.74 -8.09
C TRP A 37 -3.32 -20.28 -6.67
N ILE A 38 -3.90 -19.47 -5.77
CA ILE A 38 -4.16 -19.82 -4.37
C ILE A 38 -5.66 -19.96 -4.10
N LEU A 39 -6.48 -19.04 -4.63
CA LEU A 39 -7.89 -18.96 -4.26
C LEU A 39 -8.80 -19.75 -5.23
N PRO A 40 -9.78 -20.51 -4.69
CA PRO A 40 -10.82 -21.12 -5.51
C PRO A 40 -11.70 -20.03 -6.14
N GLU A 41 -12.24 -20.31 -7.32
CA GLU A 41 -12.96 -19.34 -8.15
C GLU A 41 -14.05 -18.57 -7.39
N ALA A 42 -14.86 -19.27 -6.60
CA ALA A 42 -15.93 -18.68 -5.79
C ALA A 42 -15.44 -17.65 -4.74
N ALA A 43 -14.19 -17.79 -4.26
CA ALA A 43 -13.63 -16.91 -3.24
C ALA A 43 -12.84 -15.72 -3.84
N ARG A 44 -12.42 -15.79 -5.10
CA ARG A 44 -11.54 -14.79 -5.74
C ARG A 44 -12.10 -13.37 -5.64
N ARG A 45 -13.32 -13.17 -6.11
CA ARG A 45 -13.94 -11.85 -6.16
C ARG A 45 -14.19 -11.22 -4.78
N PRO A 46 -14.89 -11.87 -3.82
CA PRO A 46 -15.12 -11.27 -2.51
C PRO A 46 -13.79 -10.99 -1.79
N PHE A 47 -12.84 -11.93 -1.85
CA PHE A 47 -11.54 -11.75 -1.21
C PHE A 47 -10.73 -10.61 -1.82
N GLY A 48 -10.63 -10.57 -3.16
CA GLY A 48 -9.93 -9.51 -3.88
C GLY A 48 -10.54 -8.14 -3.62
N LEU A 49 -11.87 -8.02 -3.58
CA LEU A 49 -12.57 -6.77 -3.24
C LEU A 49 -12.24 -6.29 -1.84
N SER A 50 -12.38 -7.16 -0.83
CA SER A 50 -12.10 -6.83 0.56
C SER A 50 -10.65 -6.41 0.75
N LEU A 51 -9.72 -7.14 0.14
CA LEU A 51 -8.30 -6.88 0.27
C LEU A 51 -7.86 -5.61 -0.46
N THR A 52 -8.45 -5.32 -1.63
CA THR A 52 -8.24 -4.05 -2.36
C THR A 52 -8.72 -2.87 -1.51
N ALA A 53 -9.93 -2.94 -0.96
CA ALA A 53 -10.48 -1.87 -0.12
C ALA A 53 -9.62 -1.65 1.13
N ALA A 54 -9.20 -2.74 1.80
CA ALA A 54 -8.33 -2.67 2.97
C ALA A 54 -6.95 -2.07 2.62
N THR A 55 -6.37 -2.44 1.48
CA THR A 55 -5.08 -1.91 1.01
C THR A 55 -5.16 -0.40 0.76
N VAL A 56 -6.18 0.05 0.03
CA VAL A 56 -6.42 1.48 -0.25
C VAL A 56 -6.60 2.26 1.06
N ALA A 57 -7.41 1.75 1.98
CA ALA A 57 -7.64 2.39 3.27
C ALA A 57 -6.36 2.48 4.11
N ALA A 58 -5.56 1.42 4.17
CA ALA A 58 -4.31 1.40 4.92
C ALA A 58 -3.28 2.41 4.38
N PHE A 59 -3.12 2.49 3.05
CA PHE A 59 -2.24 3.49 2.42
C PHE A 59 -2.76 4.92 2.58
N ALA A 60 -4.07 5.13 2.55
CA ALA A 60 -4.66 6.43 2.84
C ALA A 60 -4.39 6.87 4.28
N LEU A 61 -4.56 5.98 5.27
CA LEU A 61 -4.22 6.24 6.67
C LEU A 61 -2.72 6.52 6.84
N LEU A 62 -1.86 5.82 6.12
CA LEU A 62 -0.42 6.07 6.16
C LEU A 62 -0.06 7.44 5.54
N ALA A 63 -0.70 7.84 4.44
CA ALA A 63 -0.53 9.17 3.87
C ALA A 63 -0.98 10.28 4.85
N LEU A 64 -2.10 10.08 5.54
CA LEU A 64 -2.55 10.97 6.61
C LEU A 64 -1.56 11.03 7.78
N ALA A 65 -0.92 9.91 8.13
CA ALA A 65 0.16 9.90 9.13
C ALA A 65 1.36 10.74 8.69
N VAL A 66 1.77 10.67 7.42
CA VAL A 66 2.84 11.53 6.86
C VAL A 66 2.44 13.02 6.92
N TRP A 67 1.17 13.34 6.69
CA TRP A 67 0.66 14.71 6.79
C TRP A 67 0.40 15.17 8.24
N GLY A 68 0.70 14.34 9.22
CA GLY A 68 0.73 14.73 10.63
C GLY A 68 -0.61 14.62 11.35
N VAL A 69 -1.56 13.82 10.86
CA VAL A 69 -2.83 13.58 11.56
C VAL A 69 -2.55 13.01 12.96
N PRO A 70 -3.04 13.66 14.05
CA PRO A 70 -2.81 13.21 15.41
C PRO A 70 -3.24 11.75 15.63
N GLY A 71 -2.46 11.01 16.41
CA GLY A 71 -2.69 9.57 16.66
C GLY A 71 -2.13 8.66 15.57
N LEU A 72 -2.32 8.98 14.28
CA LEU A 72 -1.80 8.15 13.18
C LEU A 72 -0.29 8.25 13.04
N THR A 73 0.25 9.45 13.22
CA THR A 73 1.69 9.70 13.17
C THR A 73 2.48 8.82 14.14
N VAL A 74 1.98 8.56 15.35
CA VAL A 74 2.69 7.76 16.35
C VAL A 74 2.79 6.28 15.94
N VAL A 75 1.79 5.79 15.21
CA VAL A 75 1.69 4.39 14.79
C VAL A 75 2.12 4.15 13.34
N TRP A 76 2.79 5.13 12.72
CA TRP A 76 3.21 5.06 11.31
C TRP A 76 3.97 3.77 10.94
N PRO A 77 4.87 3.19 11.78
CA PRO A 77 5.58 1.97 11.40
C PRO A 77 4.63 0.78 11.31
N VAL A 78 3.65 0.71 12.22
CA VAL A 78 2.63 -0.35 12.24
C VAL A 78 1.69 -0.20 11.05
N LEU A 79 1.23 1.03 10.76
CA LEU A 79 0.41 1.31 9.58
C LEU A 79 1.14 0.93 8.29
N THR A 80 2.44 1.24 8.20
CA THR A 80 3.27 0.86 7.06
C THR A 80 3.33 -0.65 6.88
N ALA A 81 3.60 -1.38 7.97
CA ALA A 81 3.64 -2.83 7.94
C ALA A 81 2.29 -3.43 7.50
N VAL A 82 1.17 -2.95 8.04
CA VAL A 82 -0.16 -3.42 7.67
C VAL A 82 -0.47 -3.11 6.20
N ALA A 83 -0.20 -1.89 5.73
CA ALA A 83 -0.44 -1.51 4.34
C ALA A 83 0.36 -2.39 3.36
N CYS A 84 1.65 -2.61 3.63
CA CYS A 84 2.52 -3.44 2.81
C CYS A 84 2.10 -4.92 2.85
N LEU A 85 1.69 -5.44 4.01
CA LEU A 85 1.20 -6.83 4.10
C LEU A 85 -0.07 -7.04 3.31
N LEU A 86 -1.03 -6.11 3.38
CA LEU A 86 -2.28 -6.21 2.61
C LEU A 86 -2.01 -6.15 1.11
N SER A 87 -1.14 -5.22 0.66
CA SER A 87 -0.73 -5.13 -0.74
C SER A 87 0.01 -6.40 -1.19
N ALA A 88 0.97 -6.89 -0.40
CA ALA A 88 1.68 -8.13 -0.71
C ALA A 88 0.74 -9.33 -0.82
N LEU A 89 -0.24 -9.48 0.09
CA LEU A 89 -1.25 -10.54 0.01
C LEU A 89 -2.09 -10.43 -1.27
N LEU A 90 -2.41 -9.22 -1.72
CA LEU A 90 -3.18 -8.98 -2.93
C LEU A 90 -2.35 -9.34 -4.17
N LEU A 91 -1.11 -8.89 -4.22
CA LEU A 91 -0.15 -9.21 -5.29
C LEU A 91 0.17 -10.70 -5.35
N ILE A 92 0.37 -11.36 -4.21
CA ILE A 92 0.58 -12.80 -4.14
C ILE A 92 -0.68 -13.53 -4.61
N GLY A 93 -1.87 -13.15 -4.12
CA GLY A 93 -3.13 -13.79 -4.48
C GLY A 93 -3.48 -13.70 -5.96
N PHE A 94 -3.14 -12.58 -6.61
CA PHE A 94 -3.47 -12.27 -8.01
C PHE A 94 -2.21 -11.89 -8.80
N TRP A 95 -1.18 -12.72 -8.68
CA TRP A 95 0.17 -12.42 -9.17
C TRP A 95 0.24 -12.16 -10.67
N ASN A 96 0.96 -11.09 -11.02
CA ASN A 96 1.37 -10.75 -12.37
C ASN A 96 2.78 -10.13 -12.34
N SER A 97 3.68 -10.54 -13.24
CA SER A 97 5.08 -10.10 -13.26
C SER A 97 5.26 -8.61 -13.50
N TRP A 98 4.29 -7.95 -14.14
CA TRP A 98 4.29 -6.50 -14.34
C TRP A 98 4.17 -5.71 -13.02
N LEU A 99 3.73 -6.36 -11.94
CA LEU A 99 3.53 -5.73 -10.63
C LEU A 99 4.75 -5.82 -9.70
N VAL A 100 5.91 -6.26 -10.22
CA VAL A 100 7.15 -6.38 -9.42
C VAL A 100 7.59 -5.04 -8.81
N LEU A 101 7.29 -3.92 -9.49
CA LEU A 101 7.57 -2.58 -8.97
C LEU A 101 6.77 -2.30 -7.69
N GLY A 102 5.52 -2.76 -7.61
CA GLY A 102 4.70 -2.62 -6.41
C GLY A 102 5.32 -3.34 -5.21
N VAL A 103 5.79 -4.57 -5.43
CA VAL A 103 6.52 -5.34 -4.40
C VAL A 103 7.78 -4.61 -3.96
N ALA A 104 8.55 -4.04 -4.90
CA ALA A 104 9.76 -3.30 -4.57
C ALA A 104 9.48 -2.06 -3.71
N ILE A 105 8.38 -1.34 -3.99
CA ILE A 105 7.90 -0.21 -3.18
C ILE A 105 7.56 -0.70 -1.76
N ASP A 106 6.79 -1.76 -1.62
CA ASP A 106 6.41 -2.30 -0.30
C ASP A 106 7.63 -2.73 0.52
N VAL A 107 8.61 -3.39 -0.12
CA VAL A 107 9.86 -3.77 0.53
C VAL A 107 10.63 -2.54 1.00
N ALA A 108 10.75 -1.50 0.16
CA ALA A 108 11.42 -0.27 0.55
C ALA A 108 10.74 0.43 1.73
N LEU A 109 9.40 0.45 1.75
CA LEU A 109 8.61 1.00 2.86
C LEU A 109 8.78 0.18 4.15
N LEU A 110 8.78 -1.15 4.06
CA LEU A 110 9.03 -2.03 5.21
C LEU A 110 10.44 -1.83 5.78
N VAL A 111 11.45 -1.72 4.92
CA VAL A 111 12.82 -1.43 5.34
C VAL A 111 12.88 -0.08 6.05
N ALA A 112 12.23 0.95 5.51
CA ALA A 112 12.14 2.27 6.15
C ALA A 112 11.43 2.21 7.51
N ALA A 113 10.33 1.45 7.63
CA ALA A 113 9.60 1.26 8.88
C ALA A 113 10.37 0.47 9.94
N ALA A 114 11.16 -0.50 9.52
CA ALA A 114 11.99 -1.34 10.40
C ALA A 114 13.24 -0.59 10.88
N THR A 115 13.95 0.09 9.97
CA THR A 115 15.22 0.76 10.29
C THR A 115 15.05 2.15 10.85
N ARG A 116 13.89 2.80 10.59
CA ARG A 116 13.52 4.13 11.10
C ARG A 116 14.65 5.16 10.96
N PRO A 117 15.23 5.36 9.77
CA PRO A 117 16.32 6.30 9.61
C PRO A 117 15.83 7.72 9.96
N HIS A 118 16.73 8.57 10.47
CA HIS A 118 16.38 9.89 11.00
C HIS A 118 15.55 10.75 10.03
N TRP A 119 15.89 10.72 8.74
CA TRP A 119 15.17 11.48 7.71
C TRP A 119 13.72 10.99 7.53
N VAL A 120 13.42 9.71 7.74
CA VAL A 120 12.04 9.18 7.72
C VAL A 120 11.30 9.64 8.97
N GLN A 121 11.94 9.59 10.14
CA GLN A 121 11.32 10.08 11.38
C GLN A 121 10.90 11.55 11.26
N GLN A 122 11.74 12.38 10.63
CA GLN A 122 11.42 13.78 10.31
C GLN A 122 10.20 13.95 9.39
N LEU A 123 9.86 12.97 8.54
CA LEU A 123 8.63 13.02 7.74
C LEU A 123 7.38 12.86 8.60
N PHE A 124 7.49 12.14 9.71
CA PHE A 124 6.41 11.92 10.68
C PHE A 124 6.52 12.82 11.91
N GLY A 125 7.31 13.89 11.89
CA GLY A 125 7.38 14.84 13.00
C GLY A 125 8.13 14.35 14.23
N GLY A 126 8.97 13.32 14.07
CA GLY A 126 10.12 13.09 14.95
C GLY A 126 11.22 14.12 14.73
#